data_AF-A0A7V2NQL1-F1
#
_entry.id   AF-A0A7V2NQL1-F1
#
_cell.length_a   1.000
_cell.length_b   1.000
_cell.length_c   1.000
_cell.angle_alpha   90.00
_cell.angle_beta   90.00
_cell.angle_gamma   90.00
#
_symmetry.space_group_name_H-M   'P 1'
#
loop_
_entity.id
_entity.type
_entity.pdbx_description
1 polymer ?
#
loop_
_entity_poly.entity_id
_entity_poly.type
_entity_poly.pdbx_seq_one_letter_code
_entity_poly.pdbx_strand_id
1 'polypeptide(L)'
;RYYKCTNPECGKTASVSTGVPCPVCKEGVLVEKYSAKRRRTFYSCNRYPDCRFAVSEKPVKLCPACDSGVLVEKKGKLVCSNKDCHHTEEIE
;
A
#
# COMPACT_ATOMS: atom_id res chain seq x y z
N ARG A 1 26.46 -26.85 24.00
CA ARG A 1 25.01 -26.88 24.31
C ARG A 1 24.37 -25.69 23.60
N TYR A 2 23.56 -25.90 22.56
CA TYR A 2 23.08 -24.85 21.66
C TYR A 2 21.56 -24.70 21.81
N TYR A 3 21.09 -23.46 21.90
CA TYR A 3 19.67 -23.14 22.07
C TYR A 3 19.04 -22.82 20.72
N LYS A 4 18.01 -23.59 20.34
CA LYS A 4 17.22 -23.39 19.12
C LYS A 4 15.85 -22.84 19.53
N CYS A 5 15.45 -21.71 18.96
CA CYS A 5 14.12 -21.16 19.16
C CYS A 5 13.09 -22.12 18.54
N THR A 6 12.16 -22.62 19.36
CA THR A 6 11.16 -23.66 19.03
C THR A 6 9.77 -23.03 18.85
N ASN A 7 9.68 -21.75 18.47
CA ASN A 7 8.40 -21.05 18.42
C ASN A 7 7.83 -21.04 16.98
N PRO A 8 6.88 -21.95 16.64
CA PRO A 8 6.25 -22.00 15.32
C PRO A 8 5.36 -20.78 15.01
N GLU A 9 5.11 -19.92 15.98
CA GLU A 9 4.27 -18.72 15.81
C GLU A 9 5.03 -17.50 15.28
N CYS A 10 6.36 -17.56 15.21
CA CYS A 10 7.18 -16.48 14.64
C CYS A 10 7.10 -16.41 13.10
N GLY A 11 6.25 -17.25 12.48
CA GLY A 11 6.10 -17.42 11.03
C GLY A 11 4.97 -16.63 10.38
N LYS A 12 4.33 -15.69 11.08
CA LYS A 12 3.41 -14.76 10.40
C LYS A 12 4.18 -13.52 10.00
N THR A 13 4.63 -13.48 8.75
CA THR A 13 4.96 -12.21 8.09
C THR A 13 3.72 -11.34 8.15
N ALA A 14 3.62 -10.50 9.18
CA ALA A 14 2.51 -9.59 9.33
C ALA A 14 2.56 -8.65 8.12
N SER A 15 1.53 -8.72 7.27
CA SER A 15 1.36 -7.76 6.20
C SER A 15 1.28 -6.38 6.83
N VAL A 16 2.25 -5.52 6.54
CA VAL A 16 2.32 -4.18 7.13
C VAL A 16 1.17 -3.38 6.52
N SER A 17 0.14 -3.10 7.33
CA SER A 17 -0.91 -2.17 6.95
C SER A 17 -0.30 -0.78 6.85
N THR A 18 -0.49 -0.11 5.71
CA THR A 18 -0.05 1.29 5.57
C THR A 18 -0.93 2.26 6.37
N GLY A 19 -2.08 1.80 6.87
CA GLY A 19 -3.08 2.65 7.51
C GLY A 19 -3.85 3.54 6.53
N VAL A 20 -3.48 3.54 5.25
CA VAL A 20 -4.15 4.35 4.23
C VAL A 20 -5.45 3.65 3.80
N PRO A 21 -6.60 4.29 3.95
CA PRO A 21 -7.87 3.76 3.46
C PRO A 21 -7.86 3.68 1.93
N CYS A 22 -8.59 2.72 1.38
CA CYS A 22 -8.71 2.54 -0.05
C CYS A 22 -9.68 3.59 -0.62
N PRO A 23 -9.29 4.37 -1.65
CA PRO A 23 -10.14 5.43 -2.19
C PRO A 23 -11.28 4.88 -3.06
N VAL A 24 -11.16 3.62 -3.51
CA VAL A 24 -12.17 2.98 -4.36
C VAL A 24 -13.33 2.45 -3.51
N CYS A 25 -13.03 1.70 -2.44
CA CYS A 25 -14.07 1.11 -1.60
C CYS A 25 -14.33 1.87 -0.29
N LYS A 26 -13.44 2.78 0.14
CA LYS A 26 -13.50 3.58 1.39
C LYS A 26 -13.61 2.79 2.71
N GLU A 27 -13.86 1.49 2.64
CA GLU A 27 -13.98 0.60 3.79
C GLU A 27 -12.73 -0.27 4.00
N GLY A 28 -11.96 -0.52 2.94
CA GLY A 28 -10.73 -1.31 2.99
C GLY A 28 -9.50 -0.47 3.28
N VAL A 29 -8.40 -1.12 3.65
CA VAL A 29 -7.09 -0.49 3.86
C VAL A 29 -6.06 -1.04 2.89
N LEU A 30 -5.09 -0.20 2.53
CA LEU A 30 -3.94 -0.60 1.73
C LEU A 30 -2.94 -1.35 2.62
N VAL A 31 -2.65 -2.59 2.22
CA VAL A 31 -1.66 -3.42 2.88
C VAL A 31 -0.46 -3.62 1.96
N GLU A 32 0.72 -3.59 2.55
CA GLU A 32 1.96 -3.90 1.88
C GLU A 32 2.01 -5.39 1.55
N LYS A 33 2.24 -5.70 0.28
CA LYS A 33 2.41 -7.06 -0.23
C LYS A 33 3.67 -7.12 -1.06
N TYR A 34 4.43 -8.20 -0.90
CA TYR A 34 5.57 -8.47 -1.76
C TYR A 34 5.14 -9.32 -2.96
N SER A 35 5.41 -8.85 -4.18
CA SER A 35 5.16 -9.63 -5.38
C SER A 35 6.42 -10.40 -5.76
N ALA A 36 6.46 -11.70 -5.49
CA ALA A 36 7.56 -12.58 -5.90
C ALA A 36 7.76 -12.56 -7.43
N LYS A 37 6.68 -12.45 -8.22
CA LYS A 37 6.73 -12.41 -9.69
C LYS A 37 7.47 -11.18 -10.23
N ARG A 38 7.23 -10.01 -9.64
CA ARG A 38 7.86 -8.74 -10.05
C ARG A 38 9.04 -8.34 -9.16
N ARG A 39 9.39 -9.18 -8.18
CA ARG A 39 10.39 -8.95 -7.13
C ARG A 39 10.33 -7.54 -6.52
N ARG A 40 9.11 -7.04 -6.32
CA ARG A 40 8.88 -5.69 -5.79
C ARG A 40 7.72 -5.68 -4.80
N THR A 41 7.78 -4.76 -3.86
CA THR A 41 6.67 -4.44 -2.98
C THR A 41 5.59 -3.68 -3.74
N PHE A 42 4.33 -3.97 -3.42
CA PHE A 42 3.16 -3.27 -3.93
C PHE A 42 2.12 -3.18 -2.82
N TYR A 43 1.25 -2.19 -2.89
CA TYR A 43 0.22 -1.97 -1.89
C TYR A 43 -1.11 -2.27 -2.52
N SER A 44 -1.89 -3.14 -1.90
CA SER A 44 -3.21 -3.53 -2.41
C SER A 44 -4.26 -3.43 -1.34
N CYS A 45 -5.51 -3.23 -1.74
CA CYS A 45 -6.61 -3.27 -0.80
C CYS A 45 -6.70 -4.65 -0.13
N ASN A 46 -6.98 -4.67 1.17
CA ASN A 46 -7.23 -5.90 1.92
C ASN A 46 -8.55 -6.59 1.52
N ARG A 47 -9.50 -5.87 0.90
CA ARG A 47 -10.81 -6.38 0.48
C ARG A 47 -10.83 -7.04 -0.90
N TYR A 48 -9.76 -7.73 -1.30
CA TYR A 48 -9.81 -8.53 -2.54
C TYR A 48 -10.69 -9.78 -2.29
N PRO A 49 -11.63 -10.16 -3.18
CA PRO A 49 -11.81 -9.75 -4.58
C PRO A 49 -12.72 -8.54 -4.84
N ASP A 50 -13.44 -8.02 -3.84
CA ASP A 50 -14.36 -6.88 -3.96
C ASP A 50 -13.68 -5.60 -4.44
N CYS A 51 -12.44 -5.37 -3.99
CA CYS A 51 -11.63 -4.23 -4.40
C CYS A 51 -10.29 -4.69 -5.00
N ARG A 52 -10.11 -4.43 -6.31
CA ARG A 52 -8.89 -4.76 -7.06
C ARG A 52 -7.87 -3.63 -7.11
N PHE A 53 -8.03 -2.62 -6.26
CA PHE A 53 -7.14 -1.47 -6.23
C PHE A 53 -5.75 -1.88 -5.73
N ALA A 54 -4.73 -1.56 -6.52
CA ALA A 54 -3.35 -1.84 -6.20
C ALA A 54 -2.42 -0.76 -6.77
N VAL A 55 -1.44 -0.34 -5.98
CA VAL A 55 -0.44 0.66 -6.34
C VAL A 55 0.96 0.08 -6.16
N SER A 56 1.90 0.50 -7.00
CA SER A 56 3.27 -0.02 -6.95
C SER A 56 4.15 0.75 -5.97
N GLU A 57 3.77 1.98 -5.66
CA GLU A 57 4.50 2.92 -4.82
C GLU A 57 3.77 3.08 -3.48
N LYS A 58 4.49 3.57 -2.47
CA LYS A 58 3.98 3.65 -1.09
C LYS A 58 2.85 4.67 -1.02
N PRO A 59 1.61 4.26 -0.68
CA PRO A 59 0.54 5.20 -0.44
C PRO A 59 0.82 5.96 0.85
N VAL A 60 0.70 7.28 0.80
CA VAL A 60 0.95 8.15 1.97
C VAL A 60 -0.37 8.67 2.53
N LYS A 61 -1.25 9.17 1.66
CA LYS A 61 -2.56 9.72 2.04
C LYS A 61 -3.56 9.60 0.89
N LEU A 62 -4.82 9.82 1.20
CA LEU A 62 -5.85 10.02 0.17
C LEU A 62 -5.58 11.33 -0.59
N CYS A 63 -5.90 11.34 -1.88
CA CYS A 63 -5.79 12.52 -2.72
C CYS A 63 -6.85 13.56 -2.31
N PRO A 64 -6.48 14.76 -1.82
CA PRO A 64 -7.46 15.79 -1.47
C PRO A 64 -8.16 16.37 -2.70
N ALA A 65 -7.50 16.33 -3.86
CA ALA A 65 -8.05 16.77 -5.13
C ALA A 65 -9.01 15.76 -5.78
N CYS A 66 -9.01 14.50 -5.31
CA CYS A 66 -9.74 13.43 -5.96
C CYS A 66 -10.15 12.33 -5.00
N ASP A 67 -11.46 12.12 -4.86
CA ASP A 67 -12.04 11.14 -3.94
C ASP A 67 -11.71 9.68 -4.28
N SER A 68 -11.25 9.41 -5.50
CA SER A 68 -10.99 8.06 -6.02
C SER A 68 -9.49 7.72 -6.15
N GLY A 69 -8.59 8.63 -5.76
CA GLY A 69 -7.13 8.42 -5.86
C GLY A 69 -6.42 8.37 -4.51
N VAL A 70 -5.26 7.70 -4.48
CA VAL A 70 -4.29 7.85 -3.38
C VAL A 70 -3.05 8.57 -3.88
N LEU A 71 -2.43 9.32 -2.99
CA LEU A 71 -1.11 9.90 -3.20
C LEU A 71 -0.05 8.88 -2.88
N VAL A 72 0.82 8.63 -3.86
CA VAL A 72 1.94 7.71 -3.75
C VAL A 72 3.26 8.46 -3.78
N GLU A 73 4.22 8.01 -2.99
CA GLU A 73 5.57 8.58 -2.97
C GLU A 73 6.40 8.09 -4.16
N LYS A 74 6.84 9.04 -4.99
CA LYS A 74 7.64 8.81 -6.19
C LYS A 74 8.83 9.75 -6.24
N LYS A 75 10.04 9.26 -5.93
CA LYS A 75 11.29 10.05 -5.95
C LYS A 75 11.21 11.37 -5.15
N GLY A 76 10.63 11.34 -3.95
CA GLY A 76 10.52 12.53 -3.08
C GLY A 76 9.36 13.49 -3.38
N LYS A 77 8.47 13.13 -4.31
CA LYS A 77 7.21 13.83 -4.55
C LYS A 77 6.02 12.88 -4.40
N LEU A 78 4.91 13.38 -3.86
CA LEU A 78 3.65 12.66 -3.80
C LEU A 78 2.89 12.88 -5.10
N VAL A 79 2.66 11.82 -5.86
CA VAL A 79 1.90 11.88 -7.11
C VAL A 79 0.61 11.11 -6.93
N CYS A 80 -0.50 11.62 -7.47
CA CYS A 80 -1.75 10.88 -7.44
C CYS A 80 -1.68 9.62 -8.32
N SER A 81 -2.20 8.51 -7.82
CA SER A 81 -2.32 7.26 -8.58
C SER A 81 -3.41 7.30 -9.66
N ASN A 82 -4.34 8.26 -9.59
CA ASN A 82 -5.40 8.38 -10.59
C ASN A 82 -4.90 9.18 -11.80
N LYS A 83 -5.03 8.64 -13.02
CA LYS A 83 -4.57 9.31 -14.25
C LYS A 83 -5.38 10.55 -14.59
N ASP A 84 -6.64 10.59 -14.17
CA ASP A 84 -7.50 11.75 -14.36
C ASP A 84 -7.14 12.89 -13.41
N CYS A 85 -6.38 12.61 -12.33
CA CYS A 85 -5.95 13.60 -11.36
C CYS A 85 -4.44 13.87 -11.48
N HIS A 86 -4.09 15.05 -11.96
CA HIS A 86 -2.70 15.49 -12.10
C HIS A 86 -2.11 16.09 -10.81
N HIS A 87 -2.73 15.84 -9.65
CA HIS A 87 -2.27 16.38 -8.38
C HIS A 87 -0.93 15.78 -7.96
N THR A 88 0.03 16.67 -7.70
CA THR A 88 1.37 16.33 -7.23
C THR A 88 1.73 17.28 -6.09
N GLU A 89 2.28 16.75 -5.01
CA GLU A 89 2.83 17.52 -3.88
C GLU A 89 4.32 17.20 -3.71
N GLU A 90 5.08 18.16 -3.23
CA GLU A 90 6.49 17.99 -2.89
C GLU A 90 6.61 17.64 -1.40
N ILE A 91 7.46 16.68 -1.06
CA ILE A 91 7.76 16.34 0.34
C ILE A 91 8.97 17.19 0.72
N GLU A 92 8.73 18.32 1.38
CA GLU A 92 9.80 19.14 2.00
C GLU A 92 10.47 18.43 3.18
#